data_AF-K0KYP7-F1
#
_entry.id   AF-K0KYP7-F1
#
_cell.length_a   1.000
_cell.length_b   1.000
_cell.length_c   1.000
_cell.angle_alpha   90.00
_cell.angle_beta   90.00
_cell.angle_gamma   90.00
#
_symmetry.space_group_name_H-M   'P 1'
#
loop_
_entity.id
_entity.type
_entity.pdbx_description
1 polymer ?
#
loop_
_entity_poly.entity_id
_entity_poly.type
_entity_poly.pdbx_seq_one_letter_code
_entity_poly.pdbx_strand_id
1 'polypeptide(L)'
;MKLSTIFLEGLLLAGVISSPISAEDSSLESNNSTSDIIKAEGNGAPKLCFNANKSPFCLGNHNVNDCISAYKLRTGMDKKEATQTCKFWCSEIKTPTQCKQCKYKADYHPDFACDDAKYC
;
A
#
# COMPACT_ATOMS: atom_id res chain seq x y z
N MET A 1 -3.69 -31.63 -51.45
CA MET A 1 -3.73 -30.26 -50.89
C MET A 1 -2.36 -29.96 -50.29
N LYS A 2 -1.82 -28.77 -50.56
CA LYS A 2 -0.44 -28.36 -50.26
C LYS A 2 -0.21 -28.17 -48.76
N LEU A 3 0.88 -28.73 -48.25
CA LEU A 3 1.53 -28.33 -47.00
C LEU A 3 2.44 -27.14 -47.30
N SER A 4 2.34 -26.05 -46.53
CA SER A 4 3.26 -24.92 -46.58
C SER A 4 3.35 -24.30 -45.18
N THR A 5 4.38 -24.64 -44.42
CA THR A 5 5.64 -23.87 -44.15
C THR A 5 5.52 -22.79 -43.07
N ILE A 6 6.01 -23.16 -41.89
CA ILE A 6 7.00 -22.49 -41.01
C ILE A 6 7.10 -20.96 -41.11
N PHE A 7 6.75 -20.27 -40.02
CA PHE A 7 7.36 -19.01 -39.60
C PHE A 7 7.17 -18.84 -38.08
N LEU A 8 8.27 -18.84 -37.31
CA LEU A 8 8.61 -17.70 -36.46
C LEU A 8 10.06 -17.84 -36.01
N GLU A 9 10.91 -17.03 -36.64
CA GLU A 9 12.27 -16.76 -36.21
C GLU A 9 12.28 -16.03 -34.87
N GLY A 10 13.32 -16.32 -34.10
CA GLY A 10 13.46 -15.91 -32.71
C GLY A 10 13.60 -14.40 -32.50
N LEU A 11 13.28 -14.01 -31.26
CA LEU A 11 13.92 -12.87 -30.63
C LEU A 11 14.31 -13.28 -29.21
N LEU A 12 15.59 -13.59 -29.03
CA LEU A 12 16.23 -13.76 -27.73
C LEU A 12 16.33 -12.39 -27.06
N LEU A 13 15.44 -12.09 -26.11
CA LEU A 13 15.58 -10.94 -25.22
C LEU A 13 16.41 -11.35 -23.99
N ALA A 14 17.73 -11.45 -24.19
CA ALA A 14 18.70 -11.55 -23.10
C ALA A 14 19.03 -10.13 -22.60
N GLY A 15 18.35 -9.71 -21.52
CA GLY A 15 18.64 -8.48 -20.80
C GLY A 15 19.04 -8.78 -19.36
N VAL A 16 20.30 -9.16 -19.16
CA VAL A 16 20.92 -9.21 -17.83
C VAL A 16 21.45 -7.81 -17.48
N ILE A 17 20.81 -7.14 -16.53
CA ILE A 17 21.36 -5.94 -15.88
C ILE A 17 22.12 -6.39 -14.63
N SER A 18 23.43 -6.23 -14.69
CA SER A 18 24.38 -6.43 -13.59
C SER A 18 24.29 -5.31 -12.56
N SER A 19 24.30 -5.68 -11.27
CA SER A 19 24.38 -4.82 -10.08
C SER A 19 25.68 -4.00 -10.02
N PRO A 20 25.75 -2.92 -9.19
CA PRO A 20 26.26 -3.13 -7.84
C PRO A 20 25.54 -2.36 -6.72
N ILE A 21 25.86 -2.82 -5.51
CA ILE A 21 25.45 -2.39 -4.17
C ILE A 21 26.13 -1.05 -3.86
N SER A 22 25.40 -0.08 -3.31
CA SER A 22 26.00 1.04 -2.58
C SER A 22 25.56 0.94 -1.12
N ALA A 23 26.52 0.70 -0.25
CA ALA A 23 26.36 0.76 1.18
C ALA A 23 26.70 2.19 1.62
N GLU A 24 25.74 2.91 2.19
CA GLU A 24 26.04 3.99 3.13
C GLU A 24 25.08 3.89 4.32
N ASP A 25 25.74 3.68 5.45
CA ASP A 25 25.23 3.73 6.82
C ASP A 25 24.69 5.13 7.08
N SER A 26 23.46 5.21 7.59
CA SER A 26 22.96 6.40 8.27
C SER A 26 22.04 5.92 9.37
N SER A 27 22.68 5.65 10.50
CA SER A 27 22.13 5.78 11.84
C SER A 27 20.92 6.73 11.89
N LEU A 28 19.78 6.17 12.28
CA LEU A 28 18.73 6.92 12.97
C LEU A 28 18.10 5.98 13.99
N GLU A 29 18.75 5.92 15.15
CA GLU A 29 18.04 5.71 16.41
C GLU A 29 16.86 6.69 16.46
N SER A 30 15.65 6.15 16.51
CA SER A 30 14.54 6.87 17.13
C SER A 30 13.58 5.89 17.77
N ASN A 31 13.95 5.52 19.00
CA ASN A 31 13.13 5.69 20.17
C ASN A 31 11.63 5.42 19.99
N ASN A 32 11.24 4.22 20.41
CA ASN A 32 10.15 4.01 21.36
C ASN A 32 9.01 5.03 21.28
N SER A 33 8.07 4.83 20.34
CA SER A 33 6.76 5.46 20.45
C SER A 33 5.76 4.39 20.82
N THR A 34 5.54 4.34 22.13
CA THR A 34 4.29 4.09 22.82
C THR A 34 3.09 3.98 21.89
N SER A 35 2.32 2.94 22.15
CA SER A 35 0.99 2.63 21.66
C SER A 35 0.00 3.80 21.78
N ASP A 36 0.19 4.87 21.01
CA ASP A 36 -0.83 5.88 20.85
C ASP A 36 -1.85 5.35 19.85
N ILE A 37 -3.04 5.15 20.41
CA ILE A 37 -4.27 4.70 19.79
C ILE A 37 -4.40 5.36 18.42
N ILE A 38 -4.49 4.53 17.38
CA ILE A 38 -4.62 4.93 15.98
C ILE A 38 -5.96 5.64 15.81
N LYS A 39 -5.97 6.91 16.17
CA LYS A 39 -6.87 7.90 15.62
C LYS A 39 -6.09 8.57 14.51
N ALA A 40 -6.38 8.22 13.27
CA ALA A 40 -5.95 9.01 12.11
C ALA A 40 -6.71 10.36 12.05
N GLU A 41 -7.00 10.95 13.20
CA GLU A 41 -7.86 12.12 13.41
C GLU A 41 -7.03 13.26 14.00
N GLY A 42 -5.87 13.51 13.39
CA GLY A 42 -5.30 14.84 13.40
C GLY A 42 -6.04 15.64 12.35
N ASN A 43 -6.49 16.84 12.69
CA ASN A 43 -7.31 17.78 11.92
C ASN A 43 -6.67 18.30 10.60
N GLY A 44 -5.89 17.47 9.91
CA GLY A 44 -5.16 17.77 8.69
C GLY A 44 -5.20 16.60 7.72
N ALA A 45 -5.19 16.91 6.43
CA ALA A 45 -5.33 15.91 5.38
C ALA A 45 -4.21 14.85 5.43
N PRO A 46 -4.55 13.56 5.19
CA PRO A 46 -3.58 12.48 5.33
C PRO A 46 -2.48 12.55 4.26
N LYS A 47 -1.28 12.06 4.61
CA LYS A 47 -0.21 11.82 3.64
C LYS A 47 -0.40 10.46 2.99
N LEU A 48 -0.86 10.45 1.74
CA LEU A 48 -1.11 9.27 0.92
C LEU A 48 0.02 9.12 -0.11
N CYS A 49 1.20 8.74 0.37
CA CYS A 49 2.39 8.48 -0.44
C CYS A 49 3.04 7.19 0.06
N PHE A 50 2.49 6.04 -0.36
CA PHE A 50 3.00 4.72 0.05
C PHE A 50 2.77 3.64 -1.01
N ASN A 51 3.71 2.71 -1.06
CA ASN A 51 3.58 1.47 -1.83
C ASN A 51 2.59 0.50 -1.15
N ALA A 52 2.14 -0.51 -1.90
CA ALA A 52 1.28 -1.56 -1.38
C ALA A 52 1.84 -2.17 -0.09
N ASN A 53 0.96 -2.27 0.91
CA ASN A 53 1.23 -2.75 2.26
C ASN A 53 2.26 -1.95 3.08
N LYS A 54 2.80 -0.84 2.57
CA LYS A 54 3.81 -0.03 3.26
C LYS A 54 3.25 1.17 4.01
N SER A 55 1.93 1.36 4.01
CA SER A 55 1.30 2.39 4.83
C SER A 55 1.55 2.13 6.32
N PRO A 56 1.79 3.19 7.13
CA PRO A 56 1.83 3.05 8.59
C PRO A 56 0.50 2.59 9.19
N PHE A 57 -0.60 2.73 8.44
CA PHE A 57 -1.94 2.29 8.85
C PHE A 57 -2.28 0.88 8.34
N CYS A 58 -1.41 0.23 7.57
CA CYS A 58 -1.50 -1.19 7.24
C CYS A 58 -0.80 -2.01 8.34
N LEU A 59 -1.51 -2.22 9.45
CA LEU A 59 -0.97 -2.80 10.67
C LEU A 59 -0.66 -4.30 10.55
N GLY A 60 0.05 -4.85 11.55
CA GLY A 60 0.44 -6.25 11.59
C GLY A 60 1.66 -6.51 10.70
N ASN A 61 1.70 -7.64 10.01
CA ASN A 61 2.82 -7.98 9.12
C ASN A 61 2.62 -7.43 7.70
N HIS A 62 2.14 -6.19 7.56
CA HIS A 62 1.96 -5.54 6.26
C HIS A 62 1.16 -6.41 5.27
N ASN A 63 0.02 -6.91 5.71
CA ASN A 63 -0.94 -7.60 4.86
C ASN A 63 -2.36 -7.39 5.39
N VAL A 64 -3.35 -7.58 4.53
CA VAL A 64 -4.75 -7.26 4.85
C VAL A 64 -5.29 -8.10 6.02
N ASN A 65 -4.96 -9.39 6.11
CA ASN A 65 -5.52 -10.28 7.13
C ASN A 65 -4.97 -9.96 8.54
N ASP A 66 -3.67 -9.71 8.64
CA ASP A 66 -3.04 -9.34 9.90
C ASP A 66 -3.46 -7.92 10.31
N CYS A 67 -3.62 -7.02 9.34
CA CYS A 67 -4.16 -5.69 9.57
C CYS A 67 -5.57 -5.77 10.17
N ILE A 68 -6.47 -6.61 9.61
CA ILE A 68 -7.84 -6.78 10.14
C ILE A 68 -7.78 -7.26 11.59
N SER A 69 -6.93 -8.26 11.86
CA SER A 69 -6.76 -8.82 13.21
C SER A 69 -6.22 -7.77 14.18
N ALA A 70 -5.27 -6.94 13.75
CA ALA A 70 -4.70 -5.86 14.52
C ALA A 70 -5.73 -4.75 14.84
N TYR A 71 -6.54 -4.30 13.87
CA TYR A 71 -7.58 -3.30 14.13
C TYR A 71 -8.66 -3.82 15.07
N LYS A 72 -9.14 -5.06 14.85
CA LYS A 72 -10.09 -5.70 15.76
C LYS A 72 -9.57 -5.74 17.21
N LEU A 73 -8.30 -6.09 17.40
CA LEU A 73 -7.69 -6.20 18.73
C LEU A 73 -7.42 -4.81 19.37
N ARG A 74 -6.91 -3.85 18.60
CA ARG A 74 -6.41 -2.57 19.12
C ARG A 74 -7.46 -1.48 19.23
N THR A 75 -8.44 -1.47 18.32
CA THR A 75 -9.44 -0.40 18.21
C THR A 75 -10.85 -0.87 18.52
N GLY A 76 -11.08 -2.19 18.63
CA GLY A 76 -12.42 -2.76 18.81
C GLY A 76 -13.31 -2.67 17.56
N MET A 77 -12.74 -2.27 16.43
CA MET A 77 -13.41 -2.16 15.14
C MET A 77 -14.05 -3.50 14.73
N ASP A 78 -15.23 -3.44 14.11
CA ASP A 78 -15.91 -4.63 13.63
C ASP A 78 -15.15 -5.24 12.42
N LYS A 79 -15.39 -6.52 12.13
CA LYS A 79 -14.66 -7.22 11.05
C LYS A 79 -14.84 -6.52 9.69
N LYS A 80 -16.03 -6.00 9.40
CA LYS A 80 -16.36 -5.32 8.14
C LYS A 80 -15.61 -4.01 8.05
N GLU A 81 -15.73 -3.13 9.04
CA GLU A 81 -15.03 -1.84 9.08
C GLU A 81 -13.50 -2.04 9.03
N ALA A 82 -12.97 -3.04 9.75
CA ALA A 82 -11.55 -3.39 9.71
C ALA A 82 -11.12 -3.87 8.31
N THR A 83 -11.99 -4.62 7.63
CA THR A 83 -11.72 -5.07 6.27
C THR A 83 -11.66 -3.90 5.29
N GLN A 84 -12.62 -2.97 5.37
CA GLN A 84 -12.66 -1.78 4.51
C GLN A 84 -11.43 -0.89 4.75
N THR A 85 -11.13 -0.62 6.03
CA THR A 85 -9.95 0.15 6.45
C THR A 85 -8.65 -0.49 5.94
N CYS A 86 -8.44 -1.77 6.19
CA CYS A 86 -7.21 -2.46 5.77
C CYS A 86 -7.09 -2.60 4.25
N LYS A 87 -8.19 -2.80 3.51
CA LYS A 87 -8.14 -2.80 2.04
C LYS A 87 -7.67 -1.46 1.49
N PHE A 88 -8.09 -0.35 2.08
CA PHE A 88 -7.63 0.97 1.69
C PHE A 88 -6.16 1.17 2.07
N TRP A 89 -5.82 1.06 3.35
CA TRP A 89 -4.49 1.41 3.84
C TRP A 89 -3.39 0.43 3.41
N CYS A 90 -3.71 -0.83 3.11
CA CYS A 90 -2.74 -1.77 2.56
C CYS A 90 -2.61 -1.69 1.03
N SER A 91 -3.39 -0.85 0.34
CA SER A 91 -3.23 -0.64 -1.10
C SER A 91 -2.05 0.29 -1.41
N GLU A 92 -1.59 0.30 -2.67
CA GLU A 92 -0.70 1.35 -3.15
C GLU A 92 -1.49 2.64 -3.42
N ILE A 93 -1.05 3.76 -2.86
CA ILE A 93 -1.66 5.07 -3.08
C ILE A 93 -0.54 6.12 -3.23
N LYS A 94 -0.42 6.65 -4.44
CA LYS A 94 0.54 7.70 -4.83
C LYS A 94 -0.13 8.87 -5.55
N THR A 95 -1.41 8.75 -5.93
CA THR A 95 -2.14 9.79 -6.66
C THR A 95 -3.58 9.95 -6.16
N PRO A 96 -4.23 11.11 -6.39
CA PRO A 96 -5.64 11.31 -6.09
C PRO A 96 -6.56 10.26 -6.75
N THR A 97 -6.26 9.88 -8.00
CA THR A 97 -7.01 8.86 -8.74
C THR A 97 -6.94 7.50 -8.05
N GLN A 98 -5.74 7.08 -7.63
CA GLN A 98 -5.58 5.83 -6.88
C GLN A 98 -6.33 5.87 -5.55
N CYS A 99 -6.28 7.00 -4.82
CA CYS A 99 -7.04 7.16 -3.59
C CYS A 99 -8.55 6.95 -3.82
N LYS A 100 -9.13 7.61 -4.83
CA LYS A 100 -10.57 7.49 -5.16
C LYS A 100 -10.93 6.05 -5.54
N GLN A 101 -10.10 5.40 -6.36
CA GLN A 101 -10.30 3.99 -6.75
C GLN A 101 -10.19 3.04 -5.54
N CYS A 102 -9.22 3.25 -4.66
CA CYS A 102 -9.03 2.44 -3.46
C CYS A 102 -10.21 2.62 -2.49
N LYS A 103 -10.67 3.86 -2.25
CA LYS A 103 -11.87 4.11 -1.41
C LYS A 103 -13.10 3.38 -1.96
N TYR A 104 -13.36 3.52 -3.27
CA TYR A 104 -14.48 2.86 -3.92
C TYR A 104 -14.39 1.33 -3.82
N LYS A 105 -13.25 0.73 -4.17
CA LYS A 105 -13.05 -0.73 -4.13
C LYS A 105 -13.09 -1.29 -2.71
N ALA A 106 -12.64 -0.51 -1.73
CA ALA A 106 -12.62 -0.90 -0.34
C ALA A 106 -13.95 -0.61 0.37
N ASP A 107 -14.88 0.15 -0.23
CA ASP A 107 -16.06 0.70 0.43
C ASP A 107 -15.69 1.46 1.72
N TYR A 108 -14.63 2.28 1.62
CA TYR A 108 -14.05 3.02 2.76
C TYR A 108 -14.38 4.51 2.64
N HIS A 109 -15.12 5.02 3.62
CA HIS A 109 -15.67 6.38 3.65
C HIS A 109 -15.15 7.21 4.83
N PRO A 110 -13.84 7.54 4.87
CA PRO A 110 -13.30 8.40 5.91
C PRO A 110 -13.66 9.87 5.65
N ASP A 111 -13.61 10.69 6.70
CA ASP A 111 -14.02 12.10 6.66
C ASP A 111 -13.10 13.04 5.83
N PHE A 112 -11.97 12.53 5.32
CA PHE A 112 -11.08 13.32 4.46
C PHE A 112 -11.41 13.14 2.97
N ALA A 113 -11.26 14.19 2.15
CA ALA A 113 -11.31 14.06 0.69
C ALA A 113 -9.96 13.61 0.13
N CYS A 114 -9.96 12.83 -0.96
CA CYS A 114 -8.72 12.48 -1.65
C CYS A 114 -8.03 13.70 -2.27
N ASP A 115 -8.79 14.73 -2.69
CA ASP A 115 -8.20 15.91 -3.34
C ASP A 115 -7.43 16.81 -2.36
N ASP A 116 -7.71 16.70 -1.06
CA ASP A 116 -7.02 17.46 -0.01
C ASP A 116 -5.79 16.73 0.54
N ALA A 117 -5.64 15.44 0.24
CA ALA A 117 -4.54 14.62 0.74
C ALA A 117 -3.19 14.99 0.11
N LYS A 118 -2.10 14.76 0.85
CA LYS A 118 -0.74 14.98 0.35
C LYS A 118 -0.21 13.71 -0.31
N TYR A 119 0.20 13.82 -1.57
CA TYR A 119 0.75 12.72 -2.34
C TYR A 119 2.28 12.83 -2.49
N CYS A 120 2.89 11.80 -3.09
CA CYS A 120 4.15 12.00 -3.80
C CYS A 120 3.82 12.72 -5.14
#